data_AF-A0A4Z1HF66-F1
#
_entry.id   AF-A0A4Z1HF66-F1
#
_cell.length_a   1.000
_cell.length_b   1.000
_cell.length_c   1.000
_cell.angle_alpha   90.00
_cell.angle_beta   90.00
_cell.angle_gamma   90.00
#
_symmetry.space_group_name_H-M   'P 1'
#
loop_
_entity.id
_entity.type
_entity.pdbx_description
1 polymer ?
#
loop_
_entity_poly.entity_id
_entity_poly.type
_entity_poly.pdbx_seq_one_letter_code
_entity_poly.pdbx_strand_id
1 'polypeptide(L)'
;MLNTMSGGFIEQAVHSTLQARRMELQLAKLALQEENDWEITAISIHPWLKFDSSDKMLNILLDFACLNSPSQHNKLTKTLTKIITKYSSHATNVHVDIAFGIPHMDVINNNTKAARHWAMANVVYELNKFRQLDSVRVSMSVQRIYWEQVKPVSAIYGLDHPHWTFAIIENGAENAVEIDSDIDCKLSSHFNDEMCW
;
A
#
# COMPACT_ATOMS: atom_id res chain seq x y z
N MET A 1 -40.87 60.70 1.03
CA MET A 1 -40.77 59.41 1.75
C MET A 1 -39.80 58.54 0.97
N LEU A 2 -38.62 58.28 1.52
CA LEU A 2 -37.55 57.50 0.90
C LEU A 2 -37.30 56.24 1.73
N ASN A 3 -36.86 55.19 1.03
CA ASN A 3 -36.35 53.89 1.47
C ASN A 3 -37.37 52.84 1.89
N THR A 4 -37.44 51.73 1.13
CA THR A 4 -36.55 50.55 1.30
C THR A 4 -36.76 49.56 0.15
N MET A 5 -35.90 49.57 -0.88
CA MET A 5 -35.89 48.52 -1.93
C MET A 5 -34.50 47.88 -2.13
N SER A 6 -33.55 48.12 -1.22
CA SER A 6 -32.14 47.73 -1.40
C SER A 6 -31.79 46.30 -0.95
N GLY A 7 -32.66 45.58 -0.24
CA GLY A 7 -32.31 44.29 0.38
C GLY A 7 -32.27 43.11 -0.61
N GLY A 8 -33.30 42.97 -1.47
CA GLY A 8 -33.44 41.80 -2.34
C GLY A 8 -32.38 41.69 -3.45
N PHE A 9 -31.90 42.81 -3.97
CA PHE A 9 -30.85 42.82 -5.00
C PHE A 9 -29.48 42.39 -4.47
N ILE A 10 -29.16 42.75 -3.22
CA ILE A 10 -27.90 42.38 -2.57
C ILE A 10 -27.91 40.88 -2.24
N GLU A 11 -29.01 40.37 -1.69
CA GLU A 11 -29.15 38.93 -1.40
C GLU A 11 -29.06 38.06 -2.67
N GLN A 12 -29.71 38.49 -3.76
CA GLN A 12 -29.69 37.76 -5.02
C GLN A 12 -28.30 37.79 -5.70
N ALA A 13 -27.56 38.90 -5.58
CA ALA A 13 -26.19 39.01 -6.08
C ALA A 13 -25.17 38.20 -5.24
N VAL A 14 -25.37 38.13 -3.91
CA VAL A 14 -24.54 37.29 -3.03
C VAL A 14 -24.78 35.81 -3.34
N HIS A 15 -26.04 35.40 -3.52
CA HIS A 15 -26.39 34.03 -3.85
C HIS A 15 -25.81 33.58 -5.20
N SER A 16 -25.90 34.41 -6.24
CA SER A 16 -25.33 34.10 -7.55
C SER A 16 -23.80 34.00 -7.51
N THR A 17 -23.14 34.87 -6.75
CA THR A 17 -21.68 34.84 -6.55
C THR A 17 -21.23 33.57 -5.82
N LEU A 18 -21.98 33.15 -4.79
CA LEU A 18 -21.73 31.90 -4.06
C LEU A 18 -21.93 30.66 -4.95
N GLN A 19 -22.97 30.65 -5.78
CA GLN A 19 -23.20 29.56 -6.73
C GLN A 19 -22.09 29.49 -7.78
N ALA A 20 -21.66 30.62 -8.34
CA ALA A 20 -20.55 30.67 -9.29
C ALA A 20 -19.26 30.11 -8.69
N ARG A 21 -18.88 30.55 -7.48
CA ARG A 21 -17.71 30.02 -6.77
C ARG A 21 -17.80 28.52 -6.48
N ARG A 22 -18.99 28.02 -6.14
CA ARG A 22 -19.21 26.58 -5.90
C ARG A 22 -19.02 25.78 -7.19
N MET A 23 -19.50 26.31 -8.32
CA MET A 23 -19.36 25.69 -9.63
C MET A 23 -17.89 25.70 -10.10
N GLU A 24 -17.18 26.80 -9.91
CA GLU A 24 -15.74 26.92 -10.18
C GLU A 24 -14.94 25.90 -9.35
N LEU A 25 -15.25 25.76 -8.06
CA LEU A 25 -14.62 24.75 -7.19
C LEU A 25 -14.91 23.31 -7.66
N GLN A 26 -16.12 23.04 -8.15
CA GLN A 26 -16.46 21.72 -8.70
C GLN A 26 -15.71 21.43 -10.00
N LEU A 27 -15.63 22.41 -10.91
CA LEU A 27 -14.87 22.29 -12.15
C LEU A 27 -13.38 22.10 -11.89
N ALA A 28 -12.80 22.85 -10.95
CA ALA A 28 -11.40 22.69 -10.57
C ALA A 28 -11.10 21.29 -9.99
N LYS A 29 -12.01 20.75 -9.18
CA LYS A 29 -11.90 19.37 -8.67
C LYS A 29 -11.96 18.33 -9.79
N LEU A 30 -12.85 18.51 -10.77
CA LEU A 30 -12.98 17.62 -11.92
C LEU A 30 -11.73 17.65 -12.81
N ALA A 31 -11.20 18.85 -13.11
CA ALA A 31 -9.99 18.99 -13.90
C ALA A 31 -8.78 18.34 -13.20
N LEU A 32 -8.64 18.51 -11.88
CA LEU A 32 -7.59 17.85 -11.09
C LEU A 32 -7.77 16.32 -11.09
N GLN A 33 -9.00 15.82 -11.07
CA GLN A 33 -9.28 14.39 -11.15
C GLN A 33 -8.85 13.82 -12.52
N GLU A 34 -9.25 14.47 -13.61
CA GLU A 34 -8.84 14.08 -14.97
C GLU A 34 -7.31 14.14 -15.14
N GLU A 35 -6.65 15.13 -14.53
CA GLU A 35 -5.19 15.24 -14.53
C GLU A 35 -4.52 14.03 -13.85
N ASN A 36 -4.98 13.66 -12.67
CA ASN A 36 -4.43 12.49 -11.96
C ASN A 36 -4.69 11.19 -12.73
N ASP A 37 -5.88 11.02 -13.31
CA ASP A 37 -6.24 9.79 -14.02
C ASP A 37 -5.35 9.55 -15.26
N TRP A 38 -4.99 10.59 -16.02
CA TRP A 38 -4.06 10.41 -17.16
C TRP A 38 -2.64 10.07 -16.70
N GLU A 39 -2.14 10.68 -15.62
CA GLU A 39 -0.81 10.37 -15.08
C GLU A 39 -0.72 8.91 -14.64
N ILE A 40 -1.76 8.41 -13.97
CA ILE A 40 -1.84 7.02 -13.51
C ILE A 40 -1.90 6.05 -14.69
N THR A 41 -2.70 6.34 -15.72
CA THR A 41 -2.80 5.46 -16.90
C THR A 41 -1.49 5.37 -17.70
N ALA A 42 -0.60 6.35 -17.58
CA ALA A 42 0.73 6.32 -18.18
C ALA A 42 1.74 5.43 -17.40
N ILE A 43 1.42 5.03 -16.17
CA ILE A 43 2.27 4.14 -15.37
C ILE A 43 2.15 2.70 -15.91
N SER A 44 3.30 2.06 -16.14
CA SER A 44 3.35 0.68 -16.63
C SER A 44 2.68 -0.30 -15.67
N ILE A 45 1.87 -1.21 -16.22
CA ILE A 45 1.19 -2.27 -15.47
C ILE A 45 2.22 -3.26 -14.92
N HIS A 46 2.05 -3.68 -13.66
CA HIS A 46 2.88 -4.70 -13.02
C HIS A 46 2.00 -5.83 -12.45
N PRO A 47 2.37 -7.12 -12.59
CA PRO A 47 1.53 -8.23 -12.13
C PRO A 47 1.18 -8.22 -10.63
N TRP A 48 2.10 -7.68 -9.83
CA TRP A 48 1.97 -7.58 -8.37
C TRP A 48 1.43 -6.24 -7.89
N LEU A 49 0.92 -5.38 -8.78
CA LEU A 49 0.50 -4.04 -8.39
C LEU A 49 -0.82 -3.69 -9.06
N LYS A 50 -1.78 -3.26 -8.26
CA LYS A 50 -3.04 -2.69 -8.72
C LYS A 50 -3.30 -1.40 -7.97
N PHE A 51 -3.74 -0.38 -8.68
CA PHE A 51 -4.11 0.89 -8.08
C PHE A 51 -5.59 1.15 -8.30
N ASP A 52 -6.29 1.50 -7.24
CA ASP A 52 -7.66 2.00 -7.28
C ASP A 52 -7.65 3.51 -7.04
N SER A 53 -8.00 4.29 -8.07
CA SER A 53 -8.02 5.75 -7.99
C SER A 53 -9.16 6.30 -7.14
N SER A 54 -10.26 5.55 -6.98
CA SER A 54 -11.42 5.99 -6.19
C SER A 54 -11.07 6.04 -4.71
N ASP A 55 -10.42 4.98 -4.22
CA ASP A 55 -10.03 4.84 -2.82
C ASP A 55 -8.58 5.27 -2.53
N LYS A 56 -7.87 5.76 -3.57
CA LYS A 56 -6.43 6.07 -3.54
C LYS A 56 -5.61 4.92 -2.95
N MET A 57 -6.00 3.70 -3.31
CA MET A 57 -5.51 2.47 -2.71
C MET A 57 -4.53 1.76 -3.64
N LEU A 58 -3.31 1.55 -3.16
CA LEU A 58 -2.29 0.76 -3.84
C LEU A 58 -2.23 -0.64 -3.24
N ASN A 59 -2.64 -1.63 -4.03
CA ASN A 59 -2.60 -3.05 -3.68
C ASN A 59 -1.35 -3.69 -4.25
N ILE A 60 -0.49 -4.23 -3.39
CA ILE A 60 0.77 -4.90 -3.75
C ILE A 60 0.64 -6.38 -3.35
N LEU A 61 0.68 -7.29 -4.33
CA LEU A 61 0.60 -8.74 -4.09
C LEU A 61 1.97 -9.40 -4.30
N LEU A 62 2.65 -9.75 -3.23
CA LEU A 62 3.89 -10.55 -3.26
C LEU A 62 3.54 -12.03 -3.28
N ASP A 63 3.25 -12.55 -4.48
CA ASP A 63 2.92 -13.96 -4.68
C ASP A 63 4.17 -14.83 -4.82
N PHE A 64 4.57 -15.45 -3.72
CA PHE A 64 5.66 -16.41 -3.68
C PHE A 64 5.22 -17.85 -3.93
N ALA A 65 3.90 -18.13 -3.92
CA ALA A 65 3.36 -19.47 -4.16
C ALA A 65 3.59 -19.92 -5.61
N CYS A 66 3.51 -18.99 -6.55
CA CYS A 66 3.70 -19.27 -7.97
C CYS A 66 5.16 -19.18 -8.47
N LEU A 67 6.12 -18.87 -7.59
CA LEU A 67 7.49 -18.56 -8.00
C LEU A 67 8.52 -19.42 -7.26
N ASN A 68 9.07 -20.41 -7.99
CA ASN A 68 10.02 -21.38 -7.45
C ASN A 68 11.50 -21.02 -7.72
N SER A 69 11.76 -19.86 -8.36
CA SER A 69 13.12 -19.44 -8.71
C SER A 69 13.46 -18.06 -8.12
N PRO A 70 14.59 -17.93 -7.39
CA PRO A 70 15.11 -16.63 -6.95
C PRO A 70 15.32 -15.62 -8.08
N SER A 71 15.64 -16.09 -9.30
CA SER A 71 15.84 -15.20 -10.44
C SER A 71 14.53 -14.53 -10.89
N GLN A 72 13.41 -15.25 -10.80
CA GLN A 72 12.09 -14.71 -11.10
C GLN A 72 11.65 -13.71 -10.04
N HIS A 73 11.86 -14.03 -8.75
CA HIS A 73 11.63 -13.09 -7.63
C HIS A 73 12.40 -11.79 -7.87
N ASN A 74 13.71 -11.89 -8.10
CA ASN A 74 14.57 -10.72 -8.28
C ASN A 74 14.17 -9.86 -9.49
N LYS A 75 13.75 -10.48 -10.60
CA LYS A 75 13.30 -9.74 -11.79
C LYS A 75 12.01 -8.97 -11.49
N LEU A 76 11.02 -9.62 -10.89
CA LEU A 76 9.73 -9.00 -10.55
C LEU A 76 9.89 -7.91 -9.48
N THR A 77 10.66 -8.18 -8.43
CA THR A 77 10.96 -7.17 -7.40
C THR A 77 11.61 -5.93 -8.00
N LYS A 78 12.61 -6.09 -8.89
CA LYS A 78 13.28 -4.95 -9.54
C LYS A 78 12.35 -4.11 -10.41
N THR A 79 11.36 -4.72 -11.05
CA THR A 79 10.37 -3.97 -11.84
C THR A 79 9.33 -3.32 -10.92
N LEU A 80 8.91 -4.02 -9.87
CA LEU A 80 7.96 -3.52 -8.88
C LEU A 80 8.47 -2.25 -8.18
N THR A 81 9.71 -2.27 -7.66
CA THR A 81 10.27 -1.14 -6.90
C THR A 81 10.36 0.14 -7.73
N LYS A 82 10.68 0.01 -9.03
CA LYS A 82 10.69 1.14 -9.97
C LYS A 82 9.31 1.73 -10.24
N ILE A 83 8.25 0.95 -10.02
CA ILE A 83 6.87 1.34 -10.33
C ILE A 83 6.18 1.87 -9.07
N ILE A 84 6.41 1.28 -7.89
CA ILE A 84 5.79 1.70 -6.62
C ILE A 84 5.95 3.22 -6.39
N THR A 85 7.16 3.75 -6.57
CA THR A 85 7.45 5.18 -6.32
C THR A 85 6.63 6.14 -7.19
N LYS A 86 6.20 5.71 -8.37
CA LYS A 86 5.36 6.52 -9.26
C LYS A 86 3.95 6.75 -8.70
N TYR A 87 3.52 5.92 -7.75
CA TYR A 87 2.23 6.08 -7.06
C TYR A 87 2.31 6.94 -5.80
N SER A 88 3.50 7.41 -5.40
CA SER A 88 3.71 8.10 -4.12
C SER A 88 2.95 9.42 -3.96
N SER A 89 2.57 10.07 -5.07
CA SER A 89 1.74 11.27 -5.10
C SER A 89 0.24 10.99 -5.17
N HIS A 90 -0.16 9.76 -5.50
CA HIS A 90 -1.56 9.42 -5.79
C HIS A 90 -2.18 8.48 -4.75
N ALA A 91 -1.38 7.56 -4.20
CA ALA A 91 -1.82 6.61 -3.20
C ALA A 91 -1.67 7.18 -1.79
N THR A 92 -2.73 7.10 -0.99
CA THR A 92 -2.69 7.40 0.44
C THR A 92 -2.92 6.16 1.29
N ASN A 93 -3.52 5.11 0.72
CA ASN A 93 -3.70 3.82 1.37
C ASN A 93 -2.87 2.76 0.65
N VAL A 94 -2.16 1.94 1.40
CA VAL A 94 -1.37 0.83 0.84
C VAL A 94 -1.78 -0.47 1.49
N HIS A 95 -2.03 -1.49 0.67
CA HIS A 95 -2.26 -2.85 1.13
C HIS A 95 -1.21 -3.77 0.51
N VAL A 96 -0.40 -4.40 1.35
CA VAL A 96 0.60 -5.40 0.95
C VAL A 96 0.09 -6.78 1.33
N ASP A 97 -0.24 -7.60 0.33
CA ASP A 97 -0.60 -9.00 0.47
C ASP A 97 0.60 -9.89 0.16
N ILE A 98 0.91 -10.82 1.05
CA ILE A 98 2.00 -11.78 0.91
C ILE A 98 1.37 -13.17 0.81
N ALA A 99 1.62 -13.89 -0.28
CA ALA A 99 1.10 -15.24 -0.46
C ALA A 99 2.23 -16.26 -0.49
N PHE A 100 2.13 -17.28 0.35
CA PHE A 100 3.05 -18.42 0.36
C PHE A 100 2.41 -19.68 -0.22
N GLY A 101 3.25 -20.53 -0.80
CA GLY A 101 2.83 -21.88 -1.17
C GLY A 101 2.49 -22.72 0.05
N ILE A 102 1.81 -23.84 -0.19
CA ILE A 102 1.55 -24.85 0.84
C ILE A 102 2.90 -25.32 1.42
N PRO A 103 3.09 -25.39 2.76
CA PRO A 103 4.41 -25.59 3.37
C PRO A 103 5.24 -26.76 2.86
N HIS A 104 4.59 -27.88 2.49
CA HIS A 104 5.28 -29.08 1.98
C HIS A 104 5.50 -29.06 0.46
N MET A 105 4.86 -28.13 -0.26
CA MET A 105 5.04 -27.88 -1.69
C MET A 105 5.93 -26.66 -1.95
N ASP A 106 6.17 -25.84 -0.93
CA ASP A 106 6.91 -24.61 -1.04
C ASP A 106 8.43 -24.87 -1.05
N VAL A 107 9.13 -24.21 -1.98
CA VAL A 107 10.57 -24.36 -2.14
C VAL A 107 11.29 -23.44 -1.16
N ILE A 108 11.60 -23.98 0.02
CA ILE A 108 12.20 -23.23 1.13
C ILE A 108 13.67 -23.63 1.29
N ASN A 109 14.56 -22.82 0.73
CA ASN A 109 16.00 -22.93 0.90
C ASN A 109 16.61 -21.54 1.16
N ASN A 110 17.90 -21.47 1.46
CA ASN A 110 18.54 -20.19 1.81
C ASN A 110 18.41 -19.13 0.70
N ASN A 111 18.48 -19.53 -0.57
CA ASN A 111 18.38 -18.60 -1.70
C ASN A 111 16.95 -18.07 -1.87
N THR A 112 15.92 -18.93 -1.75
CA THR A 112 14.52 -18.49 -1.85
C THR A 112 14.10 -17.67 -0.63
N LYS A 113 14.55 -18.02 0.58
CA LYS A 113 14.33 -17.22 1.79
C LYS A 113 14.92 -15.82 1.65
N ALA A 114 16.19 -15.73 1.24
CA ALA A 114 16.86 -14.45 1.01
C ALA A 114 16.11 -13.64 -0.05
N ALA A 115 15.79 -14.23 -1.21
CA ALA A 115 15.08 -13.52 -2.27
C ALA A 115 13.71 -12.98 -1.84
N ARG A 116 12.96 -13.73 -1.01
CA ARG A 116 11.68 -13.30 -0.44
C ARG A 116 11.86 -12.15 0.54
N HIS A 117 12.82 -12.26 1.47
CA HIS A 117 13.14 -11.20 2.43
C HIS A 117 13.54 -9.92 1.68
N TRP A 118 14.46 -10.03 0.72
CA TRP A 118 14.87 -8.92 -0.13
C TRP A 118 13.71 -8.31 -0.92
N ALA A 119 12.75 -9.11 -1.40
CA ALA A 119 11.57 -8.58 -2.06
C ALA A 119 10.73 -7.70 -1.13
N MET A 120 10.46 -8.17 0.08
CA MET A 120 9.71 -7.42 1.08
C MET A 120 10.46 -6.19 1.58
N ALA A 121 11.75 -6.31 1.92
CA ALA A 121 12.58 -5.21 2.36
C ALA A 121 12.66 -4.08 1.31
N ASN A 122 12.76 -4.44 0.03
CA ASN A 122 12.74 -3.46 -1.05
C ASN A 122 11.38 -2.75 -1.20
N VAL A 123 10.26 -3.48 -1.03
CA VAL A 123 8.93 -2.84 -1.03
C VAL A 123 8.82 -1.86 0.13
N VAL A 124 9.17 -2.29 1.35
CA VAL A 124 9.19 -1.45 2.56
C VAL A 124 10.04 -0.20 2.36
N TYR A 125 11.24 -0.35 1.81
CA TYR A 125 12.14 0.76 1.49
C TYR A 125 11.50 1.79 0.54
N GLU A 126 10.75 1.33 -0.47
CA GLU A 126 10.05 2.25 -1.38
C GLU A 126 8.83 2.90 -0.71
N LEU A 127 8.11 2.17 0.15
CA LEU A 127 6.97 2.70 0.90
C LEU A 127 7.38 3.78 1.90
N ASN A 128 8.53 3.65 2.56
CA ASN A 128 9.04 4.68 3.48
C ASN A 128 9.35 6.02 2.79
N LYS A 129 9.42 6.06 1.46
CA LYS A 129 9.60 7.31 0.69
C LYS A 129 8.30 8.07 0.47
N PHE A 130 7.15 7.46 0.76
CA PHE A 130 5.85 8.09 0.60
C PHE A 130 5.70 9.13 1.70
N ARG A 131 5.48 10.39 1.30
CA ARG A 131 5.35 11.50 2.25
C ARG A 131 3.99 11.56 2.93
N GLN A 132 2.97 10.97 2.30
CA GLN A 132 1.58 11.03 2.75
C GLN A 132 0.99 9.64 2.60
N LEU A 133 0.97 8.91 3.71
CA LEU A 133 0.23 7.66 3.85
C LEU A 133 -0.76 7.86 5.00
N ASP A 134 -2.02 7.53 4.76
CA ASP A 134 -3.07 7.50 5.76
C ASP A 134 -3.03 6.15 6.50
N SER A 135 -2.80 5.06 5.74
CA SER A 135 -2.73 3.71 6.30
C SER A 135 -1.85 2.77 5.48
N VAL A 136 -1.19 1.85 6.17
CA VAL A 136 -0.49 0.71 5.57
C VAL A 136 -1.00 -0.57 6.19
N ARG A 137 -1.66 -1.42 5.40
CA ARG A 137 -2.08 -2.75 5.84
C ARG A 137 -1.15 -3.78 5.23
N VAL A 138 -0.67 -4.70 6.05
CA VAL A 138 0.07 -5.87 5.60
C VAL A 138 -0.72 -7.11 5.99
N SER A 139 -0.89 -8.04 5.06
CA SER A 139 -1.44 -9.36 5.34
C SER A 139 -0.57 -10.45 4.75
N MET A 140 -0.48 -11.58 5.45
CA MET A 140 0.10 -12.80 4.90
C MET A 140 -0.92 -13.93 4.85
N SER A 141 -1.05 -14.54 3.68
CA SER A 141 -1.89 -15.71 3.46
C SER A 141 -1.05 -16.98 3.59
N VAL A 142 -1.45 -17.84 4.54
CA VAL A 142 -0.79 -19.12 4.83
C VAL A 142 -1.83 -20.22 5.02
N GLN A 143 -1.48 -21.46 4.67
CA GLN A 143 -2.32 -22.62 5.02
C GLN A 143 -2.18 -22.97 6.51
N ARG A 144 -0.96 -22.88 7.02
CA ARG A 144 -0.62 -22.98 8.44
C ARG A 144 0.64 -22.18 8.70
N ILE A 145 0.79 -21.66 9.91
CA ILE A 145 2.01 -20.96 10.29
C ILE A 145 3.19 -21.94 10.29
N TYR A 146 4.09 -21.78 9.32
CA TYR A 146 5.37 -22.49 9.27
C TYR A 146 6.50 -21.47 9.31
N TRP A 147 7.29 -21.53 10.38
CA TRP A 147 8.24 -20.47 10.71
C TRP A 147 9.25 -20.18 9.59
N GLU A 148 9.72 -21.19 8.88
CA GLU A 148 10.69 -21.01 7.78
C GLU A 148 10.11 -20.27 6.56
N GLN A 149 8.78 -20.22 6.41
CA GLN A 149 8.10 -19.41 5.40
C GLN A 149 7.82 -18.00 5.89
N VAL A 150 7.49 -17.86 7.16
CA VAL A 150 7.10 -16.59 7.80
C VAL A 150 8.31 -15.72 8.10
N LYS A 151 9.46 -16.32 8.38
CA LYS A 151 10.69 -15.62 8.77
C LYS A 151 11.06 -14.45 7.84
N PRO A 152 11.06 -14.58 6.50
CA PRO A 152 11.31 -13.47 5.58
C PRO A 152 10.37 -12.25 5.73
N VAL A 153 9.18 -12.42 6.32
CA VAL A 153 8.20 -11.35 6.56
C VAL A 153 8.68 -10.36 7.62
N SER A 154 9.71 -10.69 8.40
CA SER A 154 10.35 -9.77 9.37
C SER A 154 10.71 -8.41 8.75
N ALA A 155 10.99 -8.36 7.45
CA ALA A 155 11.30 -7.13 6.73
C ALA A 155 10.25 -6.01 6.88
N ILE A 156 8.98 -6.35 7.18
CA ILE A 156 7.90 -5.36 7.36
C ILE A 156 8.11 -4.48 8.59
N TYR A 157 8.89 -4.92 9.58
CA TYR A 157 9.25 -4.12 10.75
C TYR A 157 10.23 -2.99 10.42
N GLY A 158 10.73 -2.93 9.18
CA GLY A 158 11.43 -1.76 8.65
C GLY A 158 10.52 -0.63 8.16
N LEU A 159 9.19 -0.75 8.30
CA LEU A 159 8.26 0.34 7.96
C LEU A 159 8.41 1.50 8.95
N ASP A 160 8.74 2.69 8.44
CA ASP A 160 8.86 3.91 9.25
C ASP A 160 7.50 4.55 9.54
N HIS A 161 6.45 4.07 8.87
CA HIS A 161 5.10 4.60 9.02
C HIS A 161 4.50 4.18 10.36
N PRO A 162 4.03 5.09 11.23
CA PRO A 162 3.58 4.74 12.57
C PRO A 162 2.22 4.00 12.61
N HIS A 163 1.41 4.15 11.57
CA HIS A 163 0.07 3.58 11.50
C HIS A 163 0.00 2.47 10.46
N TRP A 164 0.67 1.36 10.76
CA TRP A 164 0.55 0.13 9.97
C TRP A 164 -0.03 -1.01 10.80
N THR A 165 -0.67 -1.96 10.13
CA THR A 165 -1.27 -3.14 10.77
C THR A 165 -0.80 -4.41 10.08
N PHE A 166 -0.64 -5.49 10.84
CA PHE A 166 -0.32 -6.81 10.30
C PHE A 166 -1.43 -7.82 10.60
N ALA A 167 -1.77 -8.63 9.61
CA ALA A 167 -2.73 -9.72 9.77
C ALA A 167 -2.24 -11.02 9.11
N ILE A 168 -2.69 -12.14 9.69
CA ILE A 168 -2.42 -13.48 9.18
C ILE A 168 -3.75 -14.08 8.75
N ILE A 169 -3.83 -14.41 7.47
CA ILE A 169 -4.97 -15.09 6.88
C ILE A 169 -4.62 -16.57 6.85
N GLU A 170 -5.09 -17.31 7.84
CA GLU A 170 -4.89 -18.75 7.96
C GLU A 170 -6.19 -19.47 7.57
N ASN A 171 -6.16 -20.27 6.50
CA ASN A 171 -7.34 -20.99 5.98
C ASN A 171 -8.56 -20.08 5.73
N GLY A 172 -8.33 -18.84 5.32
CA GLY A 172 -9.37 -17.84 5.04
C GLY A 172 -9.90 -17.10 6.28
N ALA A 173 -9.45 -17.46 7.49
CA ALA A 173 -9.71 -16.69 8.69
C ALA A 173 -8.62 -15.63 8.87
N GLU A 174 -9.02 -14.37 8.89
CA GLU A 174 -8.10 -13.27 9.15
C GLU A 174 -7.96 -13.04 10.66
N ASN A 175 -6.71 -13.07 11.14
CA ASN A 175 -6.36 -12.78 12.52
C ASN A 175 -5.37 -11.63 12.52
N ALA A 176 -5.73 -10.52 13.19
CA ALA A 176 -4.79 -9.43 13.41
C ALA A 176 -3.63 -9.91 14.30
N VAL A 177 -2.41 -9.51 13.96
CA VAL A 177 -1.25 -9.73 14.82
C VAL A 177 -1.23 -8.62 15.84
N GLU A 178 -1.49 -8.98 17.09
CA GLU A 178 -1.42 -8.06 18.21
C GLU A 178 0.05 -7.72 18.52
N ILE A 179 0.28 -6.46 18.87
CA ILE A 179 1.58 -5.99 19.38
C ILE A 179 1.93 -6.81 20.62
N ASP A 180 3.19 -7.21 20.75
CA ASP A 180 3.72 -8.05 21.83
C ASP A 180 3.21 -9.50 21.84
N SER A 181 2.44 -9.94 20.83
CA SER A 181 2.13 -11.36 20.67
C SER A 181 3.40 -12.18 20.37
N ASP A 182 3.33 -13.51 20.60
CA ASP A 182 4.48 -14.40 20.35
C ASP A 182 5.03 -14.27 18.93
N ILE A 183 4.16 -14.11 17.93
CA ILE A 183 4.57 -13.97 16.53
C ILE A 183 5.15 -12.59 16.23
N ASP A 184 4.61 -11.54 16.85
CA ASP A 184 5.10 -10.17 16.75
C ASP A 184 6.51 -10.04 17.35
N CYS A 185 6.69 -10.52 18.58
CA CYS A 185 7.98 -10.57 19.27
C CYS A 185 9.03 -11.35 18.45
N LYS A 186 8.63 -12.48 17.87
CA LYS A 186 9.56 -13.34 17.14
C LYS A 186 9.97 -12.74 15.79
N LEU A 187 9.06 -12.07 15.09
CA LEU A 187 9.36 -11.39 13.83
C LEU A 187 10.19 -10.12 14.05
N SER A 188 9.84 -9.31 15.05
CA SER A 188 10.58 -8.10 15.40
C SER A 188 11.99 -8.41 15.90
N SER A 189 12.16 -9.42 16.76
CA SER A 189 13.48 -9.91 17.18
C SER A 189 14.30 -10.36 15.98
N HIS A 190 13.69 -11.09 15.04
CA HIS A 190 14.41 -11.55 13.86
C HIS A 190 14.87 -10.41 12.95
N PHE A 191 14.03 -9.39 12.75
CA PHE A 191 14.41 -8.18 12.01
C PHE A 191 15.62 -7.47 12.67
N ASN A 192 15.59 -7.32 13.99
CA ASN A 192 16.68 -6.69 14.74
C ASN A 192 17.99 -7.48 14.65
N ASP A 193 17.91 -8.81 14.73
CA ASP A 193 19.08 -9.68 14.56
C ASP A 193 19.72 -9.54 13.16
N GLU A 194 18.91 -9.32 12.12
CA GLU A 194 19.40 -9.10 10.76
C GLU A 194 20.04 -7.72 10.56
N MET A 195 19.62 -6.70 11.32
CA MET A 195 20.18 -5.34 11.27
C MET A 195 21.52 -5.21 12.01
N CYS A 196 21.89 -6.18 12.84
CA CYS A 196 23.13 -6.19 13.61
C CYS A 196 24.34 -6.82 12.88
N TRP A 197 24.21 -7.14 11.58
CA TRP A 197 25.27 -7.73 10.75
C TRP A 197 25.78 -6.78 9.66
#